data_AF-A0A938A4Y2-F1
#
_entry.id   AF-A0A938A4Y2-F1
#
_cell.length_a   1.000
_cell.length_b   1.000
_cell.length_c   1.000
_cell.angle_alpha   90.00
_cell.angle_beta   90.00
_cell.angle_gamma   90.00
#
_symmetry.space_group_name_H-M   'P 1'
#
loop_
_entity.id
_entity.type
_entity.pdbx_description
1 polymer ?
#
loop_
_entity_poly.entity_id
_entity_poly.type
_entity_poly.pdbx_seq_one_letter_code
_entity_poly.pdbx_strand_id
1 'polypeptide(L)'
;MRTVLAALVLATSLGHIGVAHAQSDDLAYCERLYATWERYIAPRSQGQITGGVDAIASVDQCRRGNPAGGIPTLEKKLRDNRFTLPAR
;
A
#
# COMPACT_ATOMS: atom_id res chain seq x y z
N MET A 1 -51.03 2.41 2.21
CA MET A 1 -49.97 1.48 1.76
C MET A 1 -48.91 2.10 0.84
N ARG A 2 -49.05 3.35 0.38
CA ARG A 2 -48.08 4.00 -0.55
C ARG A 2 -47.05 4.92 0.10
N THR A 3 -47.24 5.22 1.39
CA THR A 3 -46.39 6.16 2.16
C THR A 3 -45.32 5.48 3.01
N VAL A 4 -45.42 4.17 3.24
CA VAL A 4 -44.42 3.40 4.04
C VAL A 4 -43.15 3.10 3.24
N LEU A 5 -43.24 3.12 1.90
CA LEU A 5 -42.10 2.84 1.00
C LEU A 5 -41.07 3.98 0.92
N ALA A 6 -41.43 5.20 1.33
CA ALA A 6 -40.53 6.36 1.24
C ALA A 6 -39.51 6.43 2.39
N ALA A 7 -39.71 5.68 3.48
CA ALA A 7 -38.88 5.79 4.68
C ALA A 7 -37.67 4.83 4.69
N LEU A 8 -37.54 3.91 3.73
CA LEU A 8 -36.53 2.85 3.82
C LEU A 8 -35.20 3.16 3.10
N VAL A 9 -35.08 4.29 2.40
CA VAL A 9 -33.89 4.60 1.57
C VAL A 9 -32.86 5.48 2.31
N LEU A 10 -33.17 5.99 3.50
CA LEU A 10 -32.32 6.98 4.20
C LEU A 10 -31.30 6.39 5.18
N ALA A 11 -31.22 5.07 5.36
CA ALA A 11 -30.47 4.47 6.47
C ALA A 11 -29.09 3.88 6.11
N THR A 12 -28.64 3.89 4.85
CA THR A 12 -27.47 3.08 4.43
C THR A 12 -26.14 3.84 4.25
N SER A 13 -26.06 5.15 4.48
CA SER A 13 -24.87 5.94 4.11
C SER A 13 -23.83 6.22 5.22
N LEU A 14 -24.04 5.80 6.48
CA LEU A 14 -23.12 6.14 7.58
C LEU A 14 -21.91 5.19 7.77
N GLY A 15 -21.68 4.23 6.87
CA GLY A 15 -20.63 3.20 7.05
C GLY A 15 -19.28 3.42 6.36
N HIS A 16 -19.07 4.49 5.59
CA HIS A 16 -17.95 4.57 4.63
C HIS A 16 -16.71 5.41 5.05
N ILE A 17 -16.60 5.86 6.30
CA ILE A 17 -15.53 6.80 6.68
C ILE A 17 -14.19 6.10 7.02
N GLY A 18 -14.16 4.78 7.21
CA GLY A 18 -12.96 4.07 7.71
C GLY A 18 -11.91 3.64 6.68
N VAL A 19 -12.27 3.48 5.39
CA VAL A 19 -11.38 2.81 4.41
C VAL A 19 -10.35 3.77 3.80
N ALA A 20 -10.72 5.05 3.65
CA ALA A 20 -9.85 6.05 3.02
C ALA A 20 -8.62 6.39 3.89
N HIS A 21 -8.75 6.36 5.22
CA HIS A 21 -7.65 6.68 6.14
C HIS A 21 -6.60 5.57 6.13
N ALA A 22 -7.02 4.30 6.27
CA ALA A 22 -6.14 3.15 6.22
C ALA A 22 -5.42 3.02 4.87
N GLN A 23 -6.10 3.29 3.75
CA GLN A 23 -5.43 3.28 2.43
C GLN A 23 -4.40 4.39 2.28
N SER A 24 -4.64 5.57 2.86
CA SER A 24 -3.70 6.69 2.80
C SER A 24 -2.45 6.40 3.64
N ASP A 25 -2.63 5.84 4.84
CA ASP A 25 -1.53 5.46 5.72
C ASP A 25 -0.69 4.32 5.13
N ASP A 26 -1.35 3.31 4.55
CA ASP A 26 -0.69 2.20 3.89
C ASP A 26 0.09 2.67 2.64
N LEU A 27 -0.43 3.63 1.88
CA LEU A 27 0.32 4.23 0.78
C LEU A 27 1.56 4.97 1.30
N ALA A 28 1.41 5.80 2.33
CA ALA A 28 2.53 6.53 2.92
C ALA A 28 3.60 5.59 3.50
N TYR A 29 3.19 4.48 4.12
CA TYR A 29 4.09 3.43 4.57
C TYR A 29 4.80 2.75 3.39
N CYS A 30 4.08 2.42 2.32
CA CYS A 30 4.66 1.82 1.13
C CYS A 30 5.72 2.72 0.47
N GLU A 31 5.47 4.03 0.36
CA GLU A 31 6.44 5.00 -0.16
C GLU A 31 7.69 5.08 0.72
N ARG A 32 7.55 5.04 2.05
CA ARG A 32 8.70 4.99 2.98
C ARG A 32 9.54 3.72 2.78
N LEU A 33 8.90 2.57 2.59
CA LEU A 33 9.59 1.32 2.29
C LEU A 33 10.35 1.40 0.96
N TYR A 34 9.68 1.87 -0.10
CA TYR A 34 10.28 2.00 -1.43
C TYR A 34 11.45 2.99 -1.43
N ALA A 35 11.31 4.15 -0.80
CA ALA A 35 12.39 5.13 -0.68
C ALA A 35 13.62 4.58 0.05
N THR A 36 13.40 3.73 1.06
CA THR A 36 14.50 3.04 1.77
C THR A 36 15.19 2.04 0.85
N TRP A 37 14.41 1.25 0.10
CA TRP A 37 14.94 0.29 -0.87
C TRP A 37 15.72 1.00 -1.99
N GLU A 38 15.17 2.07 -2.56
CA GLU A 38 15.77 2.86 -3.64
C GLU A 38 17.09 3.50 -3.20
N ARG A 39 17.12 4.08 -1.99
CA ARG A 39 18.32 4.74 -1.48
C ARG A 39 19.46 3.77 -1.18
N TYR A 40 19.14 2.62 -0.58
CA TYR A 40 20.18 1.78 0.03
C TYR A 40 20.39 0.44 -0.66
N ILE A 41 19.42 -0.09 -1.40
CA ILE A 41 19.51 -1.42 -2.02
C ILE A 41 19.67 -1.30 -3.53
N ALA A 42 18.88 -0.46 -4.21
CA ALA A 42 18.91 -0.32 -5.67
C ALA A 42 20.31 -0.03 -6.27
N PRO A 43 21.15 0.85 -5.67
CA PRO A 43 22.49 1.12 -6.21
C PRO A 43 23.43 -0.09 -6.12
N ARG A 44 23.19 -0.98 -5.15
CA ARG A 44 23.95 -2.22 -4.94
C ARG A 44 23.46 -3.37 -5.81
N SER A 45 22.25 -3.29 -6.35
CA SER A 45 21.65 -4.34 -7.18
C SER A 45 21.97 -4.22 -8.68
N GLN A 46 22.99 -3.46 -9.09
CA GLN A 46 23.36 -3.22 -10.49
C GLN A 46 23.77 -4.48 -11.31
N GLY A 47 23.63 -5.69 -10.76
CA GLY A 47 23.72 -6.96 -11.50
C GLY A 47 22.48 -7.86 -11.36
N GLN A 48 21.48 -7.48 -10.55
CA GLN A 48 20.30 -8.29 -10.25
C GLN A 48 19.03 -7.56 -10.71
N ILE A 49 18.81 -7.58 -12.03
CA ILE A 49 17.71 -6.89 -12.72
C ILE A 49 16.35 -7.22 -12.09
N THR A 50 16.12 -8.48 -11.72
CA THR A 50 14.85 -8.94 -11.16
C THR A 50 14.50 -8.27 -9.83
N GLY A 51 15.50 -8.04 -8.97
CA GLY A 51 15.31 -7.44 -7.65
C GLY A 51 14.72 -6.03 -7.71
N GLY A 52 15.11 -5.26 -8.72
CA GLY A 52 14.62 -3.90 -8.97
C GLY A 52 13.24 -3.85 -9.59
N VAL A 53 12.96 -4.72 -10.58
CA VAL A 53 11.65 -4.78 -11.25
C VAL A 53 10.53 -5.04 -10.25
N ASP A 54 10.71 -6.02 -9.36
CA ASP A 54 9.71 -6.34 -8.34
C ASP A 54 9.46 -5.16 -7.37
N ALA A 55 10.51 -4.42 -6.98
CA ALA A 55 10.37 -3.30 -6.05
C ALA A 55 9.60 -2.14 -6.70
N ILE A 56 9.90 -1.85 -7.97
CA ILE A 56 9.19 -0.86 -8.78
C ILE A 56 7.72 -1.29 -8.98
N ALA A 57 7.47 -2.54 -9.34
CA ALA A 57 6.11 -3.06 -9.48
C ALA A 57 5.32 -3.00 -8.16
N SER A 58 5.99 -3.21 -7.02
CA SER A 58 5.37 -3.15 -5.70
C SER A 58 4.93 -1.75 -5.32
N VAL A 59 5.75 -0.73 -5.55
CA VAL A 59 5.34 0.67 -5.28
C VAL A 59 4.25 1.13 -6.27
N ASP A 60 4.26 0.64 -7.52
CA ASP A 60 3.19 0.91 -8.48
C ASP A 60 1.84 0.31 -8.03
N GLN A 61 1.82 -0.91 -7.47
CA GLN A 61 0.62 -1.49 -6.85
C GLN A 61 0.07 -0.58 -5.74
N CYS A 62 0.94 -0.06 -4.86
CA CYS A 62 0.52 0.87 -3.82
C CYS A 62 -0.10 2.14 -4.40
N ARG A 63 0.55 2.77 -5.39
CA ARG A 63 0.09 4.00 -6.04
C ARG A 63 -1.24 3.82 -6.79
N ARG A 64 -1.55 2.59 -7.24
CA ARG A 64 -2.82 2.24 -7.89
C ARG A 64 -3.93 1.87 -6.90
N GLY A 65 -3.72 2.05 -5.60
CA GLY A 65 -4.71 1.74 -4.57
C GLY A 65 -4.73 0.27 -4.13
N ASN A 66 -3.68 -0.50 -4.45
CA ASN A 66 -3.47 -1.86 -3.95
C ASN A 66 -2.21 -1.96 -3.07
N PRO A 67 -2.17 -1.26 -1.92
CA PRO A 67 -1.01 -1.35 -1.03
C PRO A 67 -0.83 -2.75 -0.45
N ALA A 68 -1.91 -3.52 -0.26
CA ALA A 68 -1.86 -4.91 0.19
C ALA A 68 -1.06 -5.82 -0.75
N GLY A 69 -1.04 -5.53 -2.06
CA GLY A 69 -0.22 -6.25 -3.04
C GLY A 69 1.25 -5.81 -3.09
N GLY A 70 1.55 -4.56 -2.72
CA GLY A 70 2.90 -4.00 -2.81
C GLY A 70 3.73 -4.09 -1.53
N ILE A 71 3.12 -3.78 -0.39
CA ILE A 71 3.82 -3.67 0.90
C ILE A 71 4.57 -4.96 1.28
N PRO A 72 3.96 -6.17 1.24
CA PRO A 72 4.64 -7.38 1.70
C PRO A 72 5.94 -7.67 0.93
N THR A 73 5.97 -7.33 -0.36
CA THR A 73 7.15 -7.50 -1.21
C THR A 73 8.26 -6.53 -0.83
N LEU A 74 7.94 -5.25 -0.60
CA LEU A 74 8.93 -4.25 -0.17
C LEU A 74 9.47 -4.54 1.24
N GLU A 75 8.60 -4.92 2.18
CA GLU A 75 9.02 -5.36 3.51
C GLU A 75 9.96 -6.56 3.45
N LYS A 76 9.61 -7.57 2.64
CA LYS A 76 10.46 -8.74 2.43
C LYS A 76 11.82 -8.33 1.87
N LYS A 77 11.86 -7.50 0.82
CA LYS A 77 13.14 -7.05 0.22
C LYS A 77 14.02 -6.32 1.22
N LEU A 78 13.44 -5.44 2.04
CA LEU A 78 14.18 -4.74 3.10
C LEU A 78 14.72 -5.71 4.16
N ARG A 79 13.89 -6.65 4.63
CA ARG A 79 14.29 -7.67 5.63
C ARG A 79 15.35 -8.63 5.11
N ASP A 80 15.24 -9.05 3.85
CA ASP A 80 16.23 -9.91 3.18
C ASP A 80 17.60 -9.20 3.10
N ASN A 81 17.61 -7.86 3.05
CA ASN A 81 18.80 -7.01 3.10
C ASN A 81 19.13 -6.51 4.52
N ARG A 82 18.54 -7.09 5.56
CA ARG A 82 18.78 -6.81 6.99
C ARG A 82 18.44 -5.38 7.44
N PHE A 83 17.50 -4.72 6.78
CA PHE A 83 16.96 -3.45 7.26
C PHE A 83 15.88 -3.65 8.33
N THR A 84 15.87 -2.78 9.34
CA THR A 84 14.71 -2.58 10.21
C THR A 84 13.64 -1.83 9.43
N LEU A 85 12.40 -2.29 9.54
CA LEU A 85 11.28 -1.67 8.83
C LEU A 85 10.85 -0.37 9.53
N PRO A 86 10.43 0.66 8.77
CA PRO A 86 9.74 1.82 9.34
C PRO A 86 8.51 1.39 10.14
N ALA A 87 8.09 2.23 11.10
CA ALA A 87 6.78 2.03 11.73
C ALA A 87 5.67 2.24 10.67
N ARG A 88 4.71 1.32 10.64
CA ARG A 88 3.50 1.47 9.82
C ARG A 88 2.70 2.66 10.32
#